data_AF-A0A7V0M251-F1
#
_entry.id   AF-A0A7V0M251-F1
#
_cell.length_a   1.000
_cell.length_b   1.000
_cell.length_c   1.000
_cell.angle_alpha   90.00
_cell.angle_beta   90.00
_cell.angle_gamma   90.00
#
_symmetry.space_group_name_H-M   'P 1'
#
loop_
_entity.id
_entity.type
_entity.pdbx_description
1 polymer ?
#
loop_
_entity_poly.entity_id
_entity_poly.type
_entity_poly.pdbx_seq_one_letter_code
_entity_poly.pdbx_strand_id
1 'polypeptide(L)'
;MSHKPVKISLLTIFKKWLWISYNHIGWLILLNFMTAILSLTVVGLGFAFSLIFFPLSKLLKNDSYSYSELRQDIAKSWKWSIGYGTLLLVIFLILTTNIYFYKHIQKSGHLAEWAATAIVVITIIYLMVSLWVIPTKIYFQESLKNSFKKAWILCFDNIKVSFAMFFVFIGMAFIGVYTGVVYFLLTFGLTASFIWVAFYEVMQKYGMGDPIPSAGSRTLKDLIKPWA
;
A
#
# COMPACT_ATOMS: atom_id res chain seq x y z
N MET A 1 -26.34 21.85 -2.23
CA MET A 1 -26.34 20.53 -1.55
C MET A 1 -25.26 20.53 -0.47
N SER A 2 -25.63 20.47 0.80
CA SER A 2 -24.70 20.38 1.92
C SER A 2 -23.99 19.03 1.88
N HIS A 3 -22.76 18.98 1.36
CA HIS A 3 -21.87 17.82 1.53
C HIS A 3 -21.64 17.63 3.03
N LYS A 4 -22.38 16.71 3.64
CA LYS A 4 -22.05 16.25 5.00
C LYS A 4 -20.61 15.69 4.93
N PRO A 5 -19.69 16.13 5.79
CA PRO A 5 -18.34 15.61 5.78
C PRO A 5 -18.41 14.11 6.05
N VAL A 6 -18.03 13.30 5.06
CA VAL A 6 -17.92 11.84 5.23
C VAL A 6 -16.80 11.63 6.25
N LYS A 7 -17.18 11.29 7.49
CA LYS A 7 -16.21 10.98 8.53
C LYS A 7 -15.57 9.64 8.21
N ILE A 8 -14.28 9.66 7.91
CA ILE A 8 -13.50 8.44 7.75
C ILE A 8 -13.37 7.77 9.12
N SER A 9 -13.82 6.51 9.18
CA SER A 9 -13.67 5.66 10.36
C SER A 9 -12.71 4.52 10.03
N LEU A 10 -11.65 4.36 10.81
CA LEU A 10 -10.69 3.26 10.65
C LEU A 10 -11.37 1.90 10.82
N LEU A 11 -12.41 1.81 11.67
CA LEU A 11 -13.20 0.59 11.82
C LEU A 11 -13.95 0.24 10.53
N THR A 12 -14.46 1.25 9.83
CA THR A 12 -15.14 1.05 8.54
C THR A 12 -14.15 0.58 7.48
N ILE A 13 -12.96 1.19 7.40
CA ILE A 13 -11.87 0.77 6.50
C ILE A 13 -11.50 -0.69 6.79
N PHE A 14 -11.28 -1.04 8.07
CA PHE A 14 -10.90 -2.39 8.48
C PHE A 14 -11.98 -3.42 8.13
N LYS A 15 -13.25 -3.13 8.41
CA LYS A 15 -14.37 -4.02 8.05
C LYS A 15 -14.47 -4.22 6.54
N LYS A 16 -14.38 -3.15 5.76
CA LYS A 16 -14.40 -3.22 4.29
C LYS A 16 -13.24 -4.08 3.78
N TRP A 17 -12.03 -3.81 4.26
CA TRP A 17 -10.83 -4.57 3.93
C TRP A 17 -11.01 -6.06 4.21
N LEU A 18 -11.47 -6.44 5.40
CA LEU A 18 -11.67 -7.85 5.76
C LEU A 18 -12.59 -8.59 4.78
N TRP A 19 -13.74 -8.00 4.46
CA TRP A 19 -14.72 -8.61 3.57
C TRP A 19 -14.24 -8.68 2.12
N ILE A 20 -13.59 -7.62 1.66
CA ILE A 20 -12.96 -7.56 0.33
C ILE A 20 -11.89 -8.63 0.20
N SER A 21 -11.00 -8.73 1.19
CA SER A 21 -9.91 -9.69 1.17
C SER A 21 -10.44 -11.12 1.21
N TYR A 22 -11.51 -11.37 1.95
CA TYR A 22 -12.19 -12.67 1.97
C TYR A 22 -12.82 -13.02 0.62
N ASN A 23 -13.60 -12.10 0.02
CA ASN A 23 -14.26 -12.33 -1.27
C ASN A 23 -13.27 -12.58 -2.43
N HIS A 24 -12.09 -11.97 -2.37
CA HIS A 24 -11.08 -12.06 -3.44
C HIS A 24 -9.83 -12.82 -3.02
N ILE A 25 -9.91 -13.70 -2.01
CA ILE A 25 -8.73 -14.39 -1.45
C ILE A 25 -7.95 -15.18 -2.51
N GLY A 26 -8.63 -15.81 -3.46
CA GLY A 26 -7.97 -16.55 -4.55
C GLY A 26 -7.10 -15.65 -5.45
N TRP A 27 -7.62 -14.47 -5.81
CA TRP A 27 -6.84 -13.47 -6.55
C TRP A 27 -5.70 -12.91 -5.70
N LEU A 28 -5.92 -12.67 -4.41
CA LEU A 28 -4.87 -12.20 -3.51
C LEU A 28 -3.70 -13.20 -3.42
N ILE A 29 -4.00 -14.49 -3.31
CA ILE A 29 -2.97 -15.55 -3.29
C ILE A 29 -2.18 -15.55 -4.59
N LEU A 30 -2.87 -15.53 -5.75
CA LEU A 30 -2.21 -15.50 -7.06
C LEU A 30 -1.29 -14.28 -7.21
N LEU A 31 -1.79 -13.09 -6.87
CA LEU A 31 -1.01 -11.85 -6.91
C LEU A 31 0.18 -11.89 -5.95
N ASN A 32 0.03 -12.54 -4.79
CA ASN A 32 1.11 -12.69 -3.83
C ASN A 32 2.23 -13.58 -4.38
N PHE A 33 1.89 -14.71 -5.03
CA PHE A 33 2.88 -15.57 -5.71
C PHE A 33 3.62 -14.83 -6.83
N MET A 34 2.88 -14.12 -7.69
CA MET A 34 3.51 -13.34 -8.76
C MET A 34 4.47 -12.28 -8.19
N THR A 35 4.05 -11.61 -7.12
CA THR A 35 4.84 -10.60 -6.44
C THR A 35 6.09 -11.20 -5.82
N ALA A 36 5.97 -12.34 -5.13
CA ALA A 36 7.08 -13.03 -4.52
C ALA A 36 8.16 -13.39 -5.56
N ILE A 37 7.75 -13.99 -6.69
CA ILE A 37 8.66 -14.35 -7.80
C ILE A 37 9.34 -13.09 -8.37
N LEU A 38 8.59 -12.03 -8.64
CA LEU A 38 9.14 -10.79 -9.19
C LEU A 38 10.04 -10.05 -8.20
N SER A 39 9.74 -10.15 -6.91
CA SER A 39 10.49 -9.51 -5.82
C SER A 39 11.84 -10.16 -5.51
N LEU A 40 12.13 -11.35 -6.07
CA LEU A 40 13.44 -12.02 -5.93
C LEU A 40 14.59 -11.14 -6.45
N THR A 41 14.29 -10.25 -7.39
CA THR A 41 15.25 -9.25 -7.85
C THR A 41 14.96 -7.91 -7.17
N VAL A 42 16.01 -7.23 -6.72
CA VAL A 42 15.88 -5.93 -6.04
C VAL A 42 15.20 -4.89 -6.96
N VAL A 43 15.47 -4.95 -8.27
CA VAL A 43 14.83 -4.12 -9.30
C VAL A 43 13.35 -4.48 -9.49
N GLY A 44 13.00 -5.75 -9.33
CA GLY A 44 11.64 -6.26 -9.46
C GLY A 44 10.70 -5.88 -8.32
N LEU A 45 11.20 -5.41 -7.17
CA LEU A 45 10.35 -4.99 -6.03
C LEU A 45 9.35 -3.89 -6.41
N GLY A 46 9.78 -2.82 -7.08
CA GLY A 46 8.86 -1.74 -7.48
C GLY A 46 7.82 -2.17 -8.51
N PHE A 47 8.20 -3.08 -9.40
CA PHE A 47 7.31 -3.70 -10.35
C PHE A 47 6.30 -4.64 -9.67
N ALA A 48 6.77 -5.48 -8.75
CA ALA A 48 5.97 -6.41 -7.97
C ALA A 48 4.89 -5.68 -7.15
N PHE A 49 5.25 -4.58 -6.47
CA PHE A 49 4.26 -3.77 -5.74
C PHE A 49 3.21 -3.16 -6.68
N SER A 50 3.63 -2.61 -7.82
CA SER A 50 2.70 -2.00 -8.78
C SER A 50 1.75 -3.04 -9.38
N LEU A 51 2.24 -4.25 -9.63
CA LEU A 51 1.48 -5.37 -10.19
C LEU A 51 0.28 -5.77 -9.34
N ILE A 52 0.37 -5.69 -8.01
CA ILE A 52 -0.74 -6.06 -7.13
C ILE A 52 -1.86 -5.00 -7.18
N PHE A 53 -1.48 -3.72 -7.28
CA PHE A 53 -2.46 -2.63 -7.20
C PHE A 53 -3.33 -2.48 -8.44
N PHE A 54 -2.87 -2.86 -9.64
CA PHE A 54 -3.69 -2.78 -10.86
C PHE A 54 -4.91 -3.73 -10.83
N PRO A 55 -4.74 -5.05 -10.63
CA PRO A 55 -5.86 -5.97 -10.49
C PRO A 55 -6.75 -5.62 -9.32
N LEU A 56 -6.18 -5.23 -8.17
CA LEU A 56 -6.96 -4.78 -7.01
C LEU A 56 -7.86 -3.59 -7.34
N SER A 57 -7.36 -2.60 -8.09
CA SER A 57 -8.13 -1.42 -8.47
C SER A 57 -9.38 -1.74 -9.29
N LYS A 58 -9.33 -2.84 -10.04
CA LYS A 58 -10.40 -3.30 -10.93
C LYS A 58 -11.29 -4.33 -10.24
N LEU A 59 -10.72 -5.31 -9.54
CA LEU A 59 -11.44 -6.31 -8.73
C LEU A 59 -12.36 -5.66 -7.69
N LEU A 60 -11.95 -4.51 -7.15
CA LEU A 60 -12.74 -3.77 -6.18
C LEU A 60 -13.90 -2.96 -6.77
N LYS A 61 -13.90 -2.77 -8.09
CA LYS A 61 -14.94 -2.05 -8.82
C LYS A 61 -15.81 -3.00 -9.67
N ASN A 62 -15.30 -4.17 -10.01
CA ASN A 62 -15.87 -5.09 -10.97
C ASN A 62 -15.56 -6.53 -10.55
N ASP A 63 -16.57 -7.42 -10.57
CA ASP A 63 -16.43 -8.78 -10.03
C ASP A 63 -15.50 -9.69 -10.86
N SER A 64 -15.25 -9.34 -12.13
CA SER A 64 -14.41 -10.13 -13.03
C SER A 64 -13.20 -9.35 -13.54
N TYR A 65 -12.01 -9.91 -13.35
CA TYR A 65 -10.76 -9.42 -13.93
C TYR A 65 -10.14 -10.50 -14.81
N SER A 66 -9.91 -10.18 -16.09
CA SER A 66 -9.38 -11.15 -17.07
C SER A 66 -7.85 -11.19 -17.09
N TYR A 67 -7.29 -12.35 -17.40
CA TYR A 67 -5.84 -12.52 -17.61
C TYR A 67 -5.30 -11.67 -18.77
N SER A 68 -6.12 -11.38 -19.79
CA SER A 68 -5.71 -10.51 -20.90
C SER A 68 -5.48 -9.07 -20.46
N GLU A 69 -6.30 -8.57 -19.54
CA GLU A 69 -6.14 -7.25 -18.94
C GLU A 69 -4.90 -7.17 -18.05
N LEU A 70 -4.64 -8.23 -17.27
CA LEU A 70 -3.43 -8.36 -16.46
C LEU A 70 -2.16 -8.18 -17.28
N ARG A 71 -2.09 -8.82 -18.46
CA ARG A 71 -0.95 -8.68 -19.36
C ARG A 71 -0.78 -7.26 -19.88
N GLN A 72 -1.87 -6.57 -20.20
CA GLN A 72 -1.81 -5.18 -20.67
C GLN A 72 -1.36 -4.23 -19.56
N ASP A 73 -1.87 -4.40 -18.35
CA ASP A 73 -1.51 -3.56 -17.21
C ASP A 73 -0.05 -3.78 -16.81
N ILE A 74 0.45 -5.03 -16.86
CA ILE A 74 1.88 -5.36 -16.74
C ILE A 74 2.74 -4.57 -17.73
N ALA A 75 2.39 -4.62 -19.02
CA ALA A 75 3.19 -3.99 -20.07
C ALA A 75 3.20 -2.46 -19.93
N LYS A 76 2.06 -1.87 -19.57
CA LYS A 76 1.93 -0.42 -19.33
C LYS A 76 2.69 0.03 -18.09
N SER A 77 2.79 -0.82 -17.06
CA SER A 77 3.39 -0.44 -15.79
C SER A 77 4.90 -0.64 -15.72
N TRP A 78 5.42 -1.62 -16.45
CA TRP A 78 6.81 -2.09 -16.38
C TRP A 78 7.85 -0.98 -16.18
N LYS A 79 7.94 -0.04 -17.14
CA LYS A 79 9.01 0.98 -17.15
C LYS A 79 8.95 1.92 -15.96
N TRP A 80 7.77 2.44 -15.64
CA TRP A 80 7.65 3.43 -14.55
C TRP A 80 7.73 2.75 -13.18
N SER A 81 7.24 1.52 -13.04
CA SER A 81 7.28 0.77 -11.79
C SER A 81 8.69 0.34 -11.42
N ILE A 82 9.51 -0.04 -12.41
CA ILE A 82 10.94 -0.30 -12.19
C ILE A 82 11.65 0.99 -11.76
N GLY A 83 11.47 2.08 -12.51
CA GLY A 83 12.10 3.36 -12.16
C GLY A 83 11.71 3.85 -10.77
N TYR A 84 10.43 3.70 -10.39
CA TYR A 84 9.95 4.00 -9.05
C TYR A 84 10.56 3.08 -7.98
N GLY A 85 10.61 1.76 -8.23
CA GLY A 85 11.24 0.80 -7.33
C GLY A 85 12.71 1.10 -7.06
N THR A 86 13.47 1.36 -8.13
CA THR A 86 14.88 1.76 -8.03
C THR A 86 15.03 3.06 -7.26
N LEU A 87 14.19 4.06 -7.52
CA LEU A 87 14.21 5.33 -6.78
C LEU A 87 13.94 5.12 -5.29
N LEU A 88 12.92 4.33 -4.94
CA LEU A 88 12.60 4.01 -3.54
C LEU A 88 13.78 3.33 -2.85
N LEU A 89 14.40 2.34 -3.52
CA LEU A 89 15.55 1.61 -3.01
C LEU A 89 16.74 2.55 -2.77
N VAL A 90 17.09 3.38 -3.74
CA VAL A 90 18.22 4.31 -3.63
C VAL A 90 18.03 5.26 -2.46
N ILE A 91 16.84 5.86 -2.34
CA ILE A 91 16.53 6.76 -1.22
C ILE A 91 16.59 6.01 0.12
N PHE A 92 16.03 4.80 0.18
CA PHE A 92 16.08 3.97 1.38
C PHE A 92 17.52 3.62 1.80
N LEU A 93 18.38 3.27 0.84
CA LEU A 93 19.80 2.99 1.10
C LEU A 93 20.55 4.22 1.61
N ILE A 94 20.34 5.39 1.00
CA ILE A 94 20.94 6.66 1.45
C ILE A 94 20.52 6.97 2.89
N LEU A 95 19.21 6.89 3.19
CA LEU A 95 18.68 7.16 4.52
C LEU A 95 19.22 6.17 5.56
N THR A 96 19.24 4.88 5.23
CA THR A 96 19.74 3.82 6.14
C THR A 96 21.24 3.96 6.39
N THR A 97 22.02 4.27 5.35
CA THR A 97 23.47 4.52 5.45
C THR A 97 23.74 5.72 6.35
N ASN A 98 22.97 6.81 6.18
CA ASN A 98 23.09 7.98 7.04
C ASN A 98 22.74 7.67 8.50
N ILE A 99 21.66 6.92 8.76
CA ILE A 99 21.30 6.49 10.12
C ILE A 99 22.45 5.70 10.74
N TYR A 100 23.04 4.76 10.01
CA TYR A 100 24.17 3.96 10.48
C TYR A 100 25.41 4.83 10.77
N PHE A 101 25.75 5.75 9.86
CA PHE A 101 26.86 6.69 10.00
C PHE A 101 26.71 7.57 11.25
N TYR A 102 25.57 8.25 11.41
CA TYR A 102 25.33 9.13 12.56
C TYR A 102 25.25 8.36 13.89
N LYS A 103 24.73 7.13 13.89
CA LYS A 103 24.78 6.25 15.07
C LYS A 103 26.20 5.84 15.44
N HIS A 104 27.07 5.60 14.46
CA HIS A 104 28.46 5.25 14.74
C HIS A 104 29.25 6.42 15.32
N ILE A 105 28.93 7.64 14.87
CA ILE A 105 29.56 8.90 15.29
C ILE A 105 28.87 9.48 16.54
N GLN A 106 27.84 8.85 17.12
CA GLN A 106 27.19 9.31 18.36
C GLN A 106 28.14 9.51 19.55
N LYS A 107 29.30 8.84 19.56
CA LYS A 107 30.37 9.10 20.54
C LYS A 107 30.93 10.54 20.50
N SER A 108 30.57 11.32 19.49
CA SER A 108 31.04 12.69 19.24
C SER A 108 30.15 13.78 19.85
N GLY A 109 29.04 13.43 20.52
CA GLY A 109 28.17 14.35 21.24
C GLY A 109 26.72 14.43 20.75
N HIS A 110 25.90 15.20 21.46
CA HIS A 110 24.44 15.26 21.27
C HIS A 110 23.98 15.63 19.86
N LEU A 111 24.74 16.44 19.11
CA LEU A 111 24.35 16.88 17.77
C LEU A 111 24.18 15.70 16.79
N ALA A 112 25.03 14.66 16.89
CA ALA A 112 24.92 13.46 16.06
C ALA A 112 23.65 12.64 16.38
N GLU A 113 23.22 12.63 17.64
CA GLU A 113 22.00 11.97 18.09
C GLU A 113 20.73 12.67 17.56
N TRP A 114 20.68 14.00 17.63
CA TRP A 114 19.58 14.78 17.05
C TRP A 114 19.50 14.59 15.53
N ALA A 115 20.65 14.58 14.83
CA ALA A 115 20.70 14.34 13.40
C ALA A 115 20.20 12.93 13.03
N ALA A 116 20.66 11.89 13.74
CA ALA A 116 20.19 10.51 13.53
C ALA A 116 18.67 10.42 13.73
N THR A 117 18.14 11.05 14.78
CA THR A 117 16.71 11.07 15.09
C THR A 117 15.91 11.76 13.99
N ALA A 118 16.35 12.93 13.51
CA ALA A 118 15.70 13.64 12.41
C ALA A 118 15.63 12.79 11.14
N ILE A 119 16.70 12.06 10.81
CA ILE A 119 16.75 11.19 9.63
C ILE A 119 15.79 10.01 9.77
N VAL A 120 15.66 9.41 10.96
CA VAL A 120 14.66 8.37 11.23
C VAL A 120 13.25 8.91 10.98
N VAL A 121 12.92 10.10 11.49
CA VAL A 121 11.61 10.74 11.28
C VAL A 121 11.34 10.99 9.80
N ILE A 122 12.33 11.53 9.06
CA ILE A 122 12.23 11.74 7.61
C ILE A 122 12.00 10.42 6.88
N THR A 123 12.67 9.35 7.30
CA THR A 123 12.51 8.01 6.72
C THR A 123 11.09 7.48 6.93
N ILE A 124 10.54 7.63 8.14
CA ILE A 124 9.16 7.22 8.43
C ILE A 124 8.17 8.00 7.56
N ILE A 125 8.31 9.32 7.48
CA ILE A 125 7.45 10.17 6.64
C ILE A 125 7.55 9.73 5.18
N TYR A 126 8.76 9.50 4.69
CA TYR A 126 9.00 9.06 3.32
C TYR A 126 8.32 7.71 3.02
N LEU A 127 8.45 6.74 3.92
CA LEU A 127 7.78 5.45 3.82
C LEU A 127 6.26 5.62 3.82
N MET A 128 5.70 6.44 4.72
CA MET A 128 4.27 6.74 4.73
C MET A 128 3.79 7.32 3.40
N VAL A 129 4.49 8.32 2.85
CA VAL A 129 4.15 8.93 1.56
C VAL A 129 4.22 7.90 0.43
N SER A 130 5.23 7.02 0.43
CA SER A 130 5.40 6.00 -0.61
C SER A 130 4.19 5.05 -0.75
N LEU A 131 3.47 4.78 0.35
CA LEU A 131 2.26 3.95 0.35
C LEU A 131 1.11 4.61 -0.43
N TRP A 132 1.13 5.94 -0.59
CA TRP A 132 0.13 6.71 -1.33
C TRP A 132 0.46 6.87 -2.82
N VAL A 133 1.74 6.74 -3.22
CA VAL A 133 2.19 7.06 -4.59
C VAL A 133 1.57 6.13 -5.62
N ILE A 134 1.63 4.81 -5.42
CA ILE A 134 1.10 3.85 -6.39
C ILE A 134 -0.42 3.97 -6.54
N PRO A 135 -1.23 4.01 -5.46
CA PRO A 135 -2.67 4.23 -5.58
C PRO A 135 -3.02 5.53 -6.32
N THR A 136 -2.32 6.62 -6.00
CA THR A 136 -2.50 7.92 -6.67
C THR A 136 -2.16 7.83 -8.17
N LYS A 137 -1.05 7.18 -8.51
CA LYS A 137 -0.61 7.00 -9.91
C LYS A 137 -1.60 6.21 -10.74
N ILE A 138 -2.18 5.16 -10.16
CA ILE A 138 -3.15 4.30 -10.83
C ILE A 138 -4.50 5.00 -10.94
N TYR A 139 -4.97 5.62 -9.87
CA TYR A 139 -6.29 6.27 -9.80
C TYR A 139 -6.37 7.51 -10.69
N PHE A 140 -5.39 8.42 -10.62
CA PHE A 140 -5.40 9.65 -11.39
C PHE A 140 -4.73 9.53 -12.77
N GLN A 141 -4.09 8.39 -13.06
CA GLN A 141 -3.36 8.13 -14.32
C GLN A 141 -2.30 9.19 -14.69
N GLU A 142 -1.80 9.96 -13.72
CA GLU A 142 -0.86 11.07 -13.95
C GLU A 142 0.60 10.61 -14.08
N SER A 143 1.53 11.54 -14.33
CA SER A 143 2.96 11.26 -14.25
C SER A 143 3.38 10.88 -12.82
N LEU A 144 4.49 10.13 -12.68
CA LEU A 144 5.02 9.74 -11.37
C LEU A 144 5.32 10.95 -10.48
N LYS A 145 5.88 12.02 -11.06
CA LYS A 145 6.18 13.29 -10.37
C LYS A 145 4.93 13.94 -9.78
N ASN A 146 3.84 14.01 -10.55
CA ASN A 146 2.59 14.60 -10.05
C ASN A 146 1.92 13.69 -9.01
N SER A 147 2.02 12.37 -9.21
CA SER A 147 1.53 11.37 -8.25
C SER A 147 2.23 11.50 -6.90
N PHE A 148 3.54 11.74 -6.89
CA PHE A 148 4.28 12.05 -5.66
C PHE A 148 3.77 13.30 -4.96
N LYS A 149 3.59 14.41 -5.69
CA LYS A 149 3.08 15.66 -5.10
C LYS A 149 1.71 15.48 -4.46
N LYS A 150 0.80 14.79 -5.16
CA LYS A 150 -0.53 14.46 -4.63
C LYS A 150 -0.46 13.51 -3.44
N ALA A 151 0.39 12.48 -3.50
CA ALA A 151 0.61 11.53 -2.41
C ALA A 151 1.10 12.24 -1.14
N TRP A 152 2.00 13.22 -1.26
CA TRP A 152 2.40 14.08 -0.15
C TRP A 152 1.19 14.78 0.49
N ILE A 153 0.39 15.49 -0.31
CA ILE A 153 -0.78 16.22 0.19
C ILE A 153 -1.76 15.26 0.88
N LEU A 154 -2.09 14.13 0.25
CA LEU A 154 -3.02 13.14 0.78
C LEU A 154 -2.52 12.51 2.07
N CYS A 155 -1.21 12.23 2.16
CA CYS A 155 -0.60 11.63 3.34
C CYS A 155 -0.76 12.53 4.58
N PHE A 156 -0.51 13.84 4.43
CA PHE A 156 -0.59 14.80 5.53
C PHE A 156 -2.03 15.21 5.86
N ASP A 157 -2.90 15.37 4.85
CA ASP A 157 -4.32 15.70 5.11
C ASP A 157 -5.07 14.53 5.79
N ASN A 158 -4.54 13.31 5.69
CA ASN A 158 -5.13 12.10 6.29
C ASN A 158 -4.13 11.35 7.18
N ILE A 159 -3.39 12.08 8.02
CA ILE A 159 -2.29 11.52 8.82
C ILE A 159 -2.66 10.28 9.64
N LYS A 160 -3.88 10.22 10.19
CA LYS A 160 -4.37 9.05 10.96
C LYS A 160 -4.49 7.80 10.10
N VAL A 161 -5.00 7.96 8.87
CA VAL A 161 -5.12 6.86 7.90
C VAL A 161 -3.74 6.46 7.40
N SER A 162 -2.86 7.43 7.13
CA SER A 162 -1.47 7.18 6.74
C SER A 162 -0.72 6.37 7.79
N PHE A 163 -0.87 6.67 9.08
CA PHE A 163 -0.29 5.86 10.15
C PHE A 163 -0.89 4.46 10.20
N ALA A 164 -2.20 4.31 10.04
CA ALA A 164 -2.84 2.99 9.99
C ALA A 164 -2.28 2.15 8.82
N MET A 165 -2.14 2.73 7.63
CA MET A 165 -1.53 2.07 6.46
C MET A 165 -0.08 1.67 6.75
N PHE A 166 0.70 2.54 7.39
CA PHE A 166 2.08 2.28 7.76
C PHE A 166 2.22 1.15 8.78
N PHE A 167 1.41 1.14 9.83
CA PHE A 167 1.44 0.08 10.84
C PHE A 167 0.96 -1.25 10.28
N VAL A 168 -0.04 -1.26 9.39
CA VAL A 168 -0.45 -2.50 8.69
C VAL A 168 0.68 -2.99 7.79
N PHE A 169 1.33 -2.11 7.03
CA PHE A 169 2.48 -2.46 6.19
C PHE A 169 3.62 -3.09 7.00
N ILE A 170 4.03 -2.43 8.09
CA ILE A 170 5.08 -2.94 8.98
C ILE A 170 4.65 -4.24 9.68
N GLY A 171 3.45 -4.28 10.22
CA GLY A 171 2.94 -5.45 10.94
C GLY A 171 2.87 -6.68 10.04
N MET A 172 2.38 -6.53 8.81
CA MET A 172 2.34 -7.60 7.82
C MET A 172 3.73 -8.04 7.38
N ALA A 173 4.67 -7.10 7.22
CA ALA A 173 6.06 -7.42 6.94
C ALA A 173 6.70 -8.25 8.08
N PHE A 174 6.50 -7.86 9.34
CA PHE A 174 6.98 -8.62 10.50
C PHE A 174 6.36 -10.01 10.60
N ILE A 175 5.03 -10.12 10.46
CA ILE A 175 4.32 -11.42 10.47
C ILE A 175 4.89 -12.33 9.39
N GLY A 176 5.07 -11.79 8.18
CA GLY A 176 5.61 -12.57 7.09
C GLY A 176 7.04 -13.04 7.36
N VAL A 177 7.95 -12.17 7.81
CA VAL A 177 9.32 -12.57 8.18
C VAL A 177 9.33 -13.65 9.27
N TYR A 178 8.48 -13.53 10.28
CA TYR A 178 8.43 -14.47 11.41
C TYR A 178 7.89 -15.85 11.01
N THR A 179 6.86 -15.88 10.16
CA THR A 179 6.16 -17.13 9.79
C THR A 179 6.79 -17.84 8.60
N GLY A 180 7.53 -17.14 7.74
CA GLY A 180 8.12 -17.65 6.50
C GLY A 180 7.08 -17.97 5.42
N VAL A 181 6.13 -18.85 5.70
CA VAL A 181 5.10 -19.35 4.76
C VAL A 181 4.01 -18.31 4.49
N VAL A 182 3.55 -17.57 5.51
CA VAL A 182 2.50 -16.55 5.32
C VAL A 182 3.02 -15.37 4.48
N TYR A 183 4.33 -15.09 4.55
CA TYR A 183 5.02 -14.12 3.68
C TYR A 183 4.73 -14.39 2.20
N PHE A 184 4.85 -15.65 1.80
CA PHE A 184 4.68 -16.09 0.41
C PHE A 184 3.23 -16.26 -0.03
N LEU A 185 2.28 -16.42 0.91
CA LEU A 185 0.89 -16.69 0.55
C LEU A 185 0.00 -15.44 0.53
N LEU A 186 0.12 -14.54 1.51
CA LEU A 186 -0.89 -13.49 1.69
C LEU A 186 -0.36 -12.09 2.04
N THR A 187 0.88 -11.97 2.51
CA THR A 187 1.39 -10.70 3.08
C THR A 187 1.28 -9.50 2.14
N PHE A 188 1.78 -9.59 0.90
CA PHE A 188 1.75 -8.46 -0.04
C PHE A 188 0.33 -8.17 -0.54
N GLY A 189 -0.43 -9.22 -0.88
CA GLY A 189 -1.82 -9.09 -1.33
C GLY A 189 -2.72 -8.43 -0.28
N LEU A 190 -2.67 -8.90 0.96
CA LEU A 190 -3.45 -8.33 2.07
C LEU A 190 -3.04 -6.87 2.35
N THR A 191 -1.75 -6.58 2.38
CA THR A 191 -1.24 -5.22 2.61
C THR A 191 -1.69 -4.26 1.51
N ALA A 192 -1.54 -4.66 0.24
CA ALA A 192 -1.95 -3.84 -0.89
C ALA A 192 -3.47 -3.63 -0.92
N SER A 193 -4.26 -4.66 -0.60
CA SER A 193 -5.72 -4.51 -0.51
C SER A 193 -6.14 -3.54 0.60
N PHE A 194 -5.48 -3.56 1.77
CA PHE A 194 -5.73 -2.60 2.84
C PHE A 194 -5.41 -1.18 2.39
N ILE A 195 -4.23 -0.98 1.81
CA ILE A 195 -3.78 0.31 1.29
C ILE A 195 -4.78 0.86 0.26
N TRP A 196 -5.25 0.02 -0.65
CA TRP A 196 -6.20 0.44 -1.67
C TRP A 196 -7.56 0.80 -1.08
N VAL A 197 -8.11 0.00 -0.16
CA VAL A 197 -9.38 0.31 0.52
C VAL A 197 -9.27 1.62 1.30
N ALA A 198 -8.18 1.80 2.07
CA ALA A 198 -7.93 3.02 2.81
C ALA A 198 -7.82 4.25 1.89
N PHE A 199 -7.09 4.12 0.78
CA PHE A 199 -6.97 5.16 -0.25
C PHE A 199 -8.35 5.53 -0.81
N TYR A 200 -9.15 4.54 -1.15
CA TYR A 200 -10.43 4.75 -1.79
C TYR A 200 -11.48 5.40 -0.87
N GLU A 201 -11.50 5.03 0.41
CA GLU A 201 -12.33 5.70 1.42
C GLU A 201 -11.91 7.17 1.61
N VAL A 202 -10.60 7.45 1.53
CA VAL A 202 -10.09 8.82 1.53
C VAL A 202 -10.52 9.58 0.26
N MET A 203 -10.52 8.95 -0.91
CA MET A 203 -11.02 9.58 -2.13
C MET A 203 -12.52 9.93 -2.04
N GLN A 204 -13.35 9.05 -1.45
CA GLN A 204 -14.77 9.34 -1.19
C GLN A 204 -14.98 10.57 -0.30
N LYS A 205 -14.10 10.82 0.69
CA LYS A 205 -14.15 12.05 1.52
C LYS A 205 -14.04 13.32 0.66
N TYR A 206 -13.30 13.28 -0.45
CA TYR A 206 -13.16 14.40 -1.38
C TYR A 206 -14.20 14.42 -2.52
N GLY A 207 -15.20 13.52 -2.48
CA GLY A 207 -16.17 13.38 -3.58
C GLY A 207 -15.57 12.78 -4.85
N MET A 208 -14.39 12.17 -4.75
CA MET A 208 -13.72 11.50 -5.87
C MET A 208 -13.89 9.98 -5.69
N GLY A 209 -14.83 9.35 -6.40
CA GLY A 209 -14.97 7.89 -6.45
C GLY A 209 -16.32 7.34 -6.03
N ASP A 210 -16.77 6.32 -6.77
CA ASP A 210 -18.04 5.60 -6.53
C ASP A 210 -17.94 4.73 -5.28
N PRO A 211 -18.95 4.64 -4.41
CA PRO A 211 -18.84 3.83 -3.20
C PRO A 211 -18.40 2.40 -3.50
N ILE A 212 -17.33 1.92 -2.86
CA ILE A 212 -17.02 0.48 -2.88
C ILE A 212 -18.25 -0.21 -2.29
N PRO A 213 -18.82 -1.25 -2.95
CA PRO A 213 -19.96 -1.98 -2.44
C PRO A 213 -19.72 -2.31 -0.97
N SER A 214 -20.45 -1.65 -0.09
CA SER A 214 -20.32 -1.94 1.32
C SER A 214 -20.74 -3.39 1.51
N ALA A 215 -20.01 -4.15 2.32
CA ALA A 215 -20.53 -5.38 2.92
C ALA A 215 -21.66 -5.05 3.92
N GLY A 216 -22.62 -4.21 3.50
CA GLY A 216 -23.73 -3.69 4.29
C GLY A 216 -24.73 -4.82 4.52
N SER A 217 -24.46 -5.58 5.59
CA SER A 217 -25.32 -6.55 6.30
C SER A 217 -24.54 -7.78 6.79
N ARG A 218 -23.30 -7.99 6.31
CA ARG A 218 -22.56 -9.21 6.62
C ARG A 218 -21.99 -9.17 8.04
N THR A 219 -22.38 -10.14 8.85
CA THR A 219 -21.96 -10.32 10.24
C THR A 219 -20.85 -11.37 10.28
N LEU A 220 -20.02 -11.42 11.34
CA LEU A 220 -19.02 -12.49 11.50
C LEU A 220 -19.62 -13.90 11.43
N LYS A 221 -20.91 -14.05 11.76
CA LYS A 221 -21.68 -15.30 11.61
C LYS A 221 -21.79 -15.76 10.16
N ASP A 222 -21.75 -14.83 9.20
CA ASP A 222 -21.81 -15.16 7.77
C ASP A 222 -20.48 -15.74 7.25
N LEU A 223 -19.38 -15.65 7.99
CA LEU A 223 -18.12 -16.33 7.66
C LEU A 223 -18.18 -17.86 7.88
N ILE A 224 -19.10 -18.32 8.73
CA ILE A 224 -19.21 -19.73 9.14
C ILE A 224 -20.28 -20.47 8.32
N LYS A 225 -21.08 -19.75 7.52
CA LYS A 225 -22.07 -20.40 6.66
C LYS A 225 -21.31 -21.24 5.62
N PRO A 226 -21.57 -22.56 5.55
CA PRO A 226 -20.98 -23.38 4.52
C PRO A 226 -21.40 -22.81 3.17
N TRP A 227 -20.41 -22.63 2.31
CA TRP A 227 -20.53 -22.17 0.92
C TRP A 227 -21.57 -23.05 0.22
N ALA A 228 -22.80 -22.54 0.09
CA ALA A 228 -23.91 -23.17 -0.62
C ALA A 228 -24.06 -22.52 -1.99
#